data_AF-A0A7H8IKZ0-F1
#
_entry.id   AF-A0A7H8IKZ0-F1
#
_cell.length_a   1.000
_cell.length_b   1.000
_cell.length_c   1.000
_cell.angle_alpha   90.00
_cell.angle_beta   90.00
_cell.angle_gamma   90.00
#
_symmetry.space_group_name_H-M   'P 1'
#
loop_
_entity.id
_entity.type
_entity.pdbx_description
1 polymer ?
#
loop_
_entity_poly.entity_id
_entity_poly.type
_entity_poly.pdbx_seq_one_letter_code
_entity_poly.pdbx_strand_id
1 'polypeptide(L)'
;MCMYAPPWGDVLLVCFDRRHQVALFPPGPSETGRSWALPAVQRRPAEPYRRAAQRLACAMAPPGGIRLGAVTGRIRPTAPGTWPRRRQGERRIFTAHLTARGAVHDTAVALVWLPYARVAERVGGVGAADLDLFLKGYVGGWIPDGWITLEWHVGQEV
;
A
#
# COMPACT_ATOMS: atom_id res chain seq x y z
N MET A 1 -6.03 16.38 -14.07
CA MET A 1 -6.83 15.19 -13.71
C MET A 1 -5.90 14.09 -13.20
N CYS A 2 -5.88 13.84 -11.89
CA CYS A 2 -5.09 12.74 -11.32
C CYS A 2 -5.88 11.44 -11.51
N MET A 3 -5.54 10.68 -12.54
CA MET A 3 -6.10 9.35 -12.75
C MET A 3 -5.40 8.42 -11.77
N TYR A 4 -6.05 8.15 -10.63
CA TYR A 4 -5.55 7.20 -9.63
C TYR A 4 -5.42 5.84 -10.29
N ALA A 5 -4.21 5.30 -10.27
CA ALA A 5 -3.87 4.13 -11.03
C ALA A 5 -4.63 2.91 -10.49
N PRO A 6 -5.04 1.98 -11.36
CA PRO A 6 -5.58 0.68 -10.96
C PRO A 6 -4.62 -0.05 -9.99
N PRO A 7 -5.03 -1.14 -9.29
CA PRO A 7 -4.30 -1.75 -8.16
C PRO A 7 -2.90 -2.36 -8.45
N TRP A 8 -2.29 -1.96 -9.56
CA TRP A 8 -1.12 -2.56 -10.20
C TRP A 8 0.16 -1.69 -10.07
N GLY A 9 0.19 -0.70 -9.17
CA GLY A 9 1.39 0.12 -8.93
C GLY A 9 2.53 -0.66 -8.25
N ASP A 10 3.78 -0.30 -8.56
CA ASP A 10 5.00 -0.82 -7.93
C ASP A 10 5.35 -0.13 -6.60
N VAL A 11 4.65 0.96 -6.26
CA VAL A 11 4.72 1.63 -4.96
C VAL A 11 3.35 1.60 -4.30
N LEU A 12 3.30 0.99 -3.12
CA LEU A 12 2.14 0.91 -2.25
C LEU A 12 2.39 1.77 -1.02
N LEU A 13 1.34 2.39 -0.48
CA LEU A 13 1.40 3.21 0.71
C LEU A 13 0.44 2.66 1.76
N VAL A 14 0.97 2.31 2.93
CA VAL A 14 0.19 2.04 4.14
C VAL A 14 0.16 3.32 4.95
N CYS A 15 -0.94 4.06 4.86
CA CYS A 15 -1.12 5.33 5.57
C CYS A 15 -1.92 5.10 6.85
N PHE A 16 -1.30 5.31 8.00
CA PHE A 16 -1.90 5.19 9.32
C PHE A 16 -2.49 6.51 9.81
N ASP A 17 -3.64 6.46 10.47
CA ASP A 17 -4.09 7.52 11.35
C ASP A 17 -3.54 7.35 12.78
N ARG A 18 -3.93 8.26 13.69
CA ARG A 18 -3.53 8.21 15.11
C ARG A 18 -4.12 7.03 15.89
N ARG A 19 -5.11 6.32 15.33
CA ARG A 19 -5.76 5.15 15.92
C ARG A 19 -5.29 3.84 15.28
N HIS A 20 -4.19 3.89 14.51
CA HIS A 20 -3.65 2.77 13.74
C HIS A 20 -4.68 2.16 12.76
N GLN A 21 -5.55 3.01 12.23
CA GLN A 21 -6.37 2.69 11.08
C GLN A 21 -5.59 2.97 9.81
N VAL A 22 -5.74 2.11 8.80
CA VAL A 22 -5.07 2.20 7.51
C VAL A 22 -6.05 2.71 6.46
N ALA A 23 -5.61 3.67 5.66
CA ALA A 23 -6.37 4.17 4.52
C ALA A 23 -6.38 3.16 3.37
N LEU A 24 -7.57 2.87 2.85
CA LEU A 24 -7.79 1.98 1.72
C LEU A 24 -8.74 2.61 0.71
N PHE A 25 -8.58 2.23 -0.55
CA PHE A 25 -9.59 2.43 -1.57
C PHE A 25 -10.64 1.31 -1.49
N PRO A 26 -11.94 1.66 -1.52
CA PRO A 26 -12.99 0.66 -1.61
C PRO A 26 -12.89 -0.10 -2.94
N PRO A 27 -13.41 -1.34 -2.99
CA PRO A 27 -13.45 -2.11 -4.23
C PRO A 27 -14.18 -1.34 -5.33
N GLY A 28 -13.62 -1.35 -6.54
CA GLY A 28 -14.25 -0.75 -7.71
C GLY A 28 -15.50 -1.54 -8.15
N PRO A 29 -16.46 -0.90 -8.86
CA PRO A 29 -17.72 -1.53 -9.24
C PRO A 29 -17.58 -2.70 -10.26
N SER A 30 -16.44 -2.82 -10.94
CA SER A 30 -16.24 -3.80 -12.01
C SER A 30 -15.13 -4.83 -11.74
N GLU A 31 -14.48 -4.82 -10.58
CA GLU A 31 -13.52 -5.86 -10.24
C GLU A 31 -14.29 -7.09 -9.74
N THR A 32 -14.19 -8.20 -10.49
CA THR A 32 -14.75 -9.52 -10.21
C THR A 32 -14.23 -10.18 -8.92
N GLY A 33 -13.43 -9.46 -8.13
CA GLY A 33 -13.15 -9.75 -6.73
C GLY A 33 -13.25 -8.44 -5.95
N ARG A 34 -14.18 -8.37 -4.98
CA ARG A 34 -14.44 -7.21 -4.10
C ARG A 34 -13.31 -6.98 -3.10
N SER A 35 -12.10 -6.77 -3.60
CA SER A 35 -10.92 -6.56 -2.76
C SER A 35 -10.69 -5.08 -2.55
N TRP A 36 -10.46 -4.70 -1.30
CA TRP A 36 -9.96 -3.38 -0.98
C TRP A 36 -8.55 -3.23 -1.52
N ALA A 37 -8.12 -2.01 -1.82
CA ALA A 37 -6.79 -1.78 -2.34
C ALA A 37 -6.05 -0.76 -1.46
N LEU A 38 -4.76 -1.03 -1.20
CA LEU A 38 -3.86 -0.01 -0.68
C LEU A 38 -3.69 1.09 -1.73
N PRO A 39 -3.56 2.35 -1.32
CA PRO A 39 -3.13 3.41 -2.22
C PRO A 39 -1.83 3.02 -2.92
N ALA A 40 -1.86 3.05 -4.25
CA ALA A 40 -0.74 2.62 -5.08
C ALA A 40 -0.48 3.59 -6.23
N VAL A 41 0.78 3.66 -6.65
CA VAL A 41 1.19 4.44 -7.80
C VAL A 41 2.28 3.70 -8.57
N GLN A 42 2.31 3.90 -9.88
CA GLN A 42 3.43 3.49 -10.70
C GLN A 42 4.52 4.56 -10.64
N ARG A 43 5.78 4.15 -10.46
CA ARG A 43 6.93 5.04 -10.65
C ARG A 43 7.05 5.47 -12.10
N ARG A 44 7.48 6.71 -12.31
CA ARG A 44 7.96 7.18 -13.61
C ARG A 44 9.32 6.51 -13.93
N PRO A 45 9.72 6.44 -15.21
CA PRO A 45 11.06 5.98 -15.57
C PRO A 45 12.13 6.73 -14.77
N ALA A 46 13.09 6.00 -14.20
CA ALA A 46 14.15 6.53 -13.32
C ALA A 46 13.70 7.23 -12.02
N GLU A 47 12.41 7.27 -11.68
CA GLU A 47 11.94 7.85 -10.41
C GLU A 47 12.26 6.91 -9.23
N PRO A 48 12.96 7.36 -8.18
CA PRO A 48 13.17 6.53 -6.99
C PRO A 48 11.84 6.18 -6.31
N TYR A 49 11.72 4.97 -5.78
CA TYR A 49 10.51 4.50 -5.08
C TYR A 49 10.00 5.47 -4.01
N ARG A 50 10.93 6.02 -3.20
CA ARG A 50 10.58 7.00 -2.16
C ARG A 50 9.97 8.29 -2.73
N ARG A 51 10.45 8.75 -3.90
CA ARG A 51 9.92 9.95 -4.56
C ARG A 51 8.51 9.70 -5.11
N ALA A 52 8.26 8.52 -5.65
CA ALA A 52 6.92 8.12 -6.07
C ALA A 52 5.97 7.98 -4.87
N ALA A 53 6.43 7.45 -3.72
CA ALA A 53 5.66 7.41 -2.49
C ALA A 53 5.32 8.82 -1.98
N GLN A 54 6.26 9.76 -2.02
CA GLN A 54 6.01 11.17 -1.69
C GLN A 54 4.99 11.79 -2.64
N ARG A 55 5.10 11.52 -3.95
CA ARG A 55 4.14 12.00 -4.94
C ARG A 55 2.74 11.46 -4.69
N LEU A 56 2.62 10.18 -4.31
CA LEU A 56 1.35 9.58 -3.91
C LEU A 56 0.80 10.23 -2.63
N ALA A 57 1.63 10.44 -1.61
CA ALA A 57 1.24 11.13 -0.38
C ALA A 57 0.73 12.56 -0.65
N CYS A 58 1.42 13.33 -1.50
CA CYS A 58 0.98 14.67 -1.91
C CYS A 58 -0.28 14.66 -2.78
N ALA A 59 -0.60 13.55 -3.44
CA ALA A 59 -1.86 13.42 -4.17
C ALA A 59 -3.03 13.10 -3.22
N MET A 60 -2.75 12.48 -2.07
CA MET A 60 -3.75 12.14 -1.06
C MET A 60 -4.02 13.26 -0.07
N ALA A 61 -3.03 14.11 0.22
CA ALA A 61 -3.09 15.10 1.29
C ALA A 61 -2.29 16.36 0.91
N PRO A 62 -2.64 17.53 1.48
CA PRO A 62 -1.85 18.73 1.27
C PRO A 62 -0.43 18.54 1.81
N PRO A 63 0.53 19.38 1.39
CA PRO A 63 1.90 19.31 1.88
C PRO A 63 1.97 19.25 3.41
N GLY A 64 2.69 18.26 3.93
CA GLY A 64 2.80 18.03 5.37
C GLY A 64 1.62 17.29 6.01
N GLY A 65 0.53 17.03 5.29
CA GLY A 65 -0.63 16.27 5.78
C GLY A 65 -0.35 14.77 5.97
N ILE A 66 0.59 14.22 5.19
CA ILE A 66 1.10 12.86 5.32
C ILE A 66 2.62 12.88 5.45
N ARG A 67 3.14 12.19 6.48
CA ARG A 67 4.57 11.98 6.71
C ARG A 67 4.93 10.53 6.41
N LEU A 68 5.91 10.29 5.54
CA LEU A 68 6.43 8.94 5.31
C LEU A 68 7.21 8.44 6.54
N GLY A 69 7.01 7.18 6.89
CA GLY A 69 7.78 6.48 7.90
C GLY A 69 9.13 6.00 7.37
N ALA A 70 9.96 5.48 8.28
CA ALA A 70 11.27 4.92 7.97
C ALA A 70 11.20 3.44 7.54
N VAL A 71 10.13 2.74 7.90
CA VAL A 71 9.93 1.33 7.57
C VAL A 71 9.39 1.18 6.15
N THR A 72 10.10 0.38 5.36
CA THR A 72 9.77 0.02 3.98
C THR A 72 9.73 -1.50 3.81
N GLY A 73 8.62 -2.03 3.31
CA GLY A 73 8.49 -3.43 2.91
C GLY A 73 8.86 -3.61 1.44
N ARG A 74 9.63 -4.63 1.10
CA ARG A 74 9.94 -5.02 -0.28
C ARG A 74 9.21 -6.32 -0.62
N ILE A 75 8.35 -6.27 -1.61
CA ILE A 75 7.65 -7.43 -2.15
C ILE A 75 8.45 -7.92 -3.36
N ARG A 76 8.99 -9.14 -3.27
CA ARG A 76 9.71 -9.74 -4.40
C ARG A 76 8.73 -10.09 -5.53
N PRO A 77 9.16 -9.98 -6.79
CA PRO A 77 8.38 -10.51 -7.90
C PRO A 77 8.25 -12.03 -7.75
N THR A 78 7.05 -12.54 -7.97
CA THR A 78 6.81 -13.99 -8.07
C THR A 78 7.57 -14.56 -9.27
N ALA A 79 8.01 -15.82 -9.18
CA ALA A 79 8.63 -16.55 -10.28
C ALA A 79 7.81 -16.40 -11.59
N PRO A 80 8.46 -16.42 -12.76
CA PRO A 80 7.78 -16.24 -14.04
C PRO A 80 6.71 -17.32 -14.24
N GLY A 81 5.46 -16.94 -14.00
CA GLY A 81 4.26 -17.64 -14.42
C GLY A 81 3.45 -16.78 -15.40
N THR A 82 2.37 -17.33 -15.93
CA THR A 82 1.45 -16.79 -16.98
C THR A 82 0.76 -15.46 -16.64
N TRP A 83 1.19 -14.76 -15.59
CA TRP A 83 0.68 -13.45 -15.21
C TRP A 83 1.23 -12.35 -16.13
N PRO A 84 0.46 -11.27 -16.39
CA PRO A 84 0.92 -10.17 -17.22
C PRO A 84 2.26 -9.61 -16.71
N ARG A 85 3.24 -9.45 -17.61
CA ARG A 85 4.59 -8.91 -17.35
C ARG A 85 4.64 -7.68 -16.43
N ARG A 86 3.58 -6.86 -16.42
CA ARG A 86 3.47 -5.65 -15.56
C ARG A 86 3.34 -5.95 -14.06
N ARG A 87 3.01 -7.18 -13.65
CA ARG A 87 2.98 -7.61 -12.24
C ARG A 87 4.27 -8.31 -11.78
N GLN A 88 5.26 -8.47 -12.66
CA GLN A 88 6.49 -9.21 -12.41
C GLN A 88 7.65 -8.32 -11.92
N GLY A 89 7.40 -7.06 -11.56
CA GLY A 89 8.39 -6.15 -11.00
C GLY A 89 8.45 -6.19 -9.48
N GLU A 90 9.60 -5.87 -8.89
CA GLU A 90 9.71 -5.57 -7.47
C GLU A 90 8.69 -4.48 -7.08
N ARG A 91 7.91 -4.72 -6.03
CA ARG A 91 7.00 -3.73 -5.45
C ARG A 91 7.49 -3.32 -4.07
N ARG A 92 7.15 -2.11 -3.64
CA ARG A 92 7.50 -1.62 -2.31
C ARG A 92 6.30 -1.06 -1.56
N ILE A 93 6.24 -1.39 -0.29
CA ILE A 93 5.28 -0.83 0.68
C ILE A 93 6.02 0.23 1.49
N PHE A 94 5.51 1.46 1.49
CA PHE A 94 5.97 2.50 2.39
C PHE A 94 4.96 2.70 3.52
N THR A 95 5.46 2.83 4.73
CA THR A 95 4.65 3.30 5.86
C THR A 95 4.51 4.81 5.79
N ALA A 96 3.37 5.33 6.22
CA ALA A 96 3.11 6.76 6.33
C ALA A 96 2.10 7.04 7.43
N HIS A 97 2.07 8.28 7.91
CA HIS A 97 1.12 8.73 8.93
C HIS A 97 0.45 10.02 8.53
N LEU A 98 -0.85 10.11 8.80
CA LEU A 98 -1.54 11.38 8.86
C LEU A 98 -1.03 12.23 10.01
N THR A 99 -0.74 13.49 9.73
CA THR A 99 -0.30 14.46 10.74
C THR A 99 -1.49 15.14 11.42
N ALA A 100 -2.61 15.30 10.71
CA ALA A 100 -3.85 15.87 11.24
C ALA A 100 -5.10 15.11 10.74
N ARG A 101 -6.16 15.13 11.56
CA ARG A 101 -7.45 14.52 11.22
C ARG A 101 -8.11 15.31 10.10
N GLY A 102 -8.58 14.62 9.05
CA GLY A 102 -9.16 15.29 7.89
C GLY A 102 -8.14 15.94 6.95
N ALA A 103 -6.84 15.70 7.14
CA ALA A 103 -5.79 16.19 6.25
C ALA A 103 -5.73 15.44 4.92
N VAL A 104 -6.78 14.74 4.51
CA VAL A 104 -6.85 14.09 3.20
C VAL A 104 -7.65 15.00 2.28
N HIS A 105 -7.22 15.12 1.03
CA HIS A 105 -8.02 15.79 0.01
C HIS A 105 -9.38 15.13 -0.14
N ASP A 106 -10.39 15.94 -0.48
CA ASP A 106 -11.65 15.41 -0.96
C ASP A 106 -11.41 14.82 -2.37
N THR A 107 -11.31 13.50 -2.43
CA THR A 107 -11.02 12.77 -3.67
C THR A 107 -12.30 12.22 -4.25
N ALA A 108 -12.38 12.14 -5.59
CA ALA A 108 -13.53 11.55 -6.29
C ALA A 108 -13.87 10.12 -5.86
N VAL A 109 -12.92 9.41 -5.24
CA VAL A 109 -13.14 8.15 -4.54
C VAL A 109 -12.82 8.37 -3.06
N ALA A 110 -13.80 8.20 -2.17
CA ALA A 110 -13.59 8.34 -0.74
C ALA A 110 -12.66 7.22 -0.21
N LEU A 111 -11.65 7.60 0.56
CA LEU A 111 -10.85 6.64 1.33
C LEU A 111 -11.66 6.09 2.50
N VAL A 112 -11.45 4.83 2.81
CA VAL A 112 -11.99 4.18 4.01
C VAL A 112 -10.86 3.81 4.94
N TRP A 113 -11.13 3.96 6.24
CA TRP A 113 -10.18 3.69 7.31
C TRP A 113 -10.56 2.38 8.00
N LEU A 114 -9.69 1.39 7.92
CA LEU A 114 -9.89 0.09 8.59
C LEU A 114 -8.83 -0.11 9.67
N PRO A 115 -9.17 -0.71 10.83
CA PRO A 115 -8.17 -1.14 11.81
C PRO A 115 -7.10 -2.01 11.14
N TYR A 116 -5.82 -1.78 11.44
CA TYR A 116 -4.71 -2.49 10.77
C TYR A 116 -4.88 -4.02 10.78
N ALA A 117 -5.40 -4.58 11.87
CA ALA A 117 -5.63 -6.01 12.05
C ALA A 117 -6.67 -6.61 11.08
N ARG A 118 -7.45 -5.78 10.37
CA ARG A 118 -8.44 -6.21 9.38
C ARG A 118 -7.98 -5.98 7.94
N VAL A 119 -6.85 -5.31 7.74
CA VAL A 119 -6.42 -4.89 6.40
C VAL A 119 -6.02 -6.09 5.55
N ALA A 120 -5.21 -7.00 6.11
CA ALA A 120 -4.72 -8.17 5.38
C ALA A 120 -5.85 -9.09 4.90
N GLU A 121 -6.93 -9.22 5.66
CA GLU A 121 -8.12 -10.02 5.31
C GLU A 121 -8.92 -9.40 4.15
N ARG A 122 -8.71 -8.11 3.86
CA ARG A 122 -9.55 -7.32 2.94
C ARG A 122 -8.81 -6.88 1.69
N VAL A 123 -7.49 -6.77 1.76
CA VAL A 123 -6.65 -6.33 0.65
C VAL A 123 -6.24 -7.50 -0.21
N GLY A 124 -6.64 -7.44 -1.49
CA GLY A 124 -6.20 -8.39 -2.50
C GLY A 124 -4.88 -7.95 -3.13
N GLY A 125 -4.09 -8.90 -3.65
CA GLY A 125 -2.90 -8.58 -4.46
C GLY A 125 -1.69 -8.04 -3.67
N VAL A 126 -1.72 -8.07 -2.33
CA VAL A 126 -0.57 -8.11 -1.42
C VAL A 126 -0.69 -9.41 -0.61
N GLY A 127 0.40 -10.16 -0.38
CA GLY A 127 0.33 -11.48 0.24
C GLY A 127 -0.26 -11.31 1.63
N ALA A 128 -1.45 -11.88 1.89
CA ALA A 128 -2.23 -11.53 3.08
C ALA A 128 -1.44 -11.79 4.37
N ALA A 129 -0.71 -12.91 4.44
CA ALA A 129 0.13 -13.25 5.57
C ALA A 129 1.30 -12.28 5.76
N ASP A 130 1.99 -11.91 4.68
CA ASP A 130 3.11 -10.96 4.74
C ASP A 130 2.67 -9.55 5.12
N LEU A 131 1.54 -9.10 4.55
CA LEU A 131 0.97 -7.80 4.89
C LEU A 131 0.51 -7.78 6.34
N ASP A 132 -0.12 -8.84 6.82
CA ASP A 132 -0.53 -8.95 8.22
C ASP A 132 0.67 -8.86 9.17
N LEU A 133 1.72 -9.65 8.90
CA LEU A 133 2.95 -9.64 9.69
C LEU A 133 3.64 -8.28 9.64
N PHE A 134 3.71 -7.65 8.47
CA PHE A 134 4.25 -6.30 8.29
C PHE A 134 3.50 -5.27 9.15
N LEU A 135 2.17 -5.27 9.08
CA LEU A 135 1.34 -4.31 9.81
C LEU A 135 1.42 -4.53 11.32
N LYS A 136 1.34 -5.78 11.77
CA LYS A 136 1.49 -6.15 13.18
C LYS A 136 2.86 -5.76 13.72
N GLY A 137 3.92 -6.00 12.95
CA GLY A 137 5.27 -5.67 13.40
C GLY A 137 5.58 -4.19 13.40
N TYR A 138 5.00 -3.46 12.47
CA TYR A 138 5.12 -2.02 12.44
C TYR A 138 4.40 -1.39 13.63
N VAL A 139 3.15 -1.78 13.88
CA VAL A 139 2.36 -1.28 15.01
C VAL A 139 2.94 -1.75 16.35
N GLY A 140 3.47 -2.97 16.41
CA GLY A 140 4.12 -3.53 17.60
C GLY A 140 5.53 -3.00 17.87
N GLY A 141 6.11 -2.21 16.96
CA GLY A 141 7.40 -1.55 17.16
C GLY A 141 8.62 -2.48 17.11
N TRP A 142 8.48 -3.71 16.65
CA TRP A 142 9.58 -4.68 16.56
C TRP A 142 10.21 -4.79 15.17
N ILE A 143 9.62 -4.12 14.16
CA ILE A 143 10.29 -3.94 12.86
C ILE A 143 11.27 -2.77 12.97
N PRO A 144 12.57 -2.98 12.74
CA PRO A 144 13.55 -1.90 12.78
C PRO A 144 13.34 -0.92 11.62
N ASP A 145 13.83 0.30 11.81
CA ASP A 145 13.91 1.28 10.73
C ASP A 145 14.68 0.72 9.52
N GLY A 146 14.21 1.04 8.32
CA GLY A 146 14.80 0.57 7.08
C GLY A 146 13.93 -0.46 6.35
N TRP A 147 14.55 -1.52 5.84
CA TRP A 147 13.97 -2.36 4.80
C TRP A 147 13.77 -3.78 5.32
N ILE A 148 12.56 -4.30 5.12
CA ILE A 148 12.25 -5.71 5.34
C ILE A 148 11.76 -6.34 4.04
N THR A 149 12.08 -7.62 3.84
CA THR A 149 11.59 -8.36 2.68
C THR A 149 10.32 -9.09 3.07
N LEU A 150 9.31 -8.99 2.22
CA LEU A 150 8.02 -9.67 2.33
C LEU A 150 8.01 -10.79 1.27
N GLU A 151 7.75 -12.01 1.72
CA GLU A 151 7.81 -13.20 0.88
C GLU A 151 6.40 -13.61 0.48
N TRP A 152 5.95 -13.13 -0.68
CA TRP A 152 4.66 -13.54 -1.21
C TRP A 152 4.58 -15.07 -1.33
N HIS A 153 3.88 -15.71 -0.41
CA HIS A 153 3.46 -17.09 -0.56
C HIS A 153 2.12 -17.10 -1.31
N VAL A 154 2.14 -17.51 -2.59
CA VAL A 154 0.90 -17.93 -3.25
C VAL A 154 0.42 -19.14 -2.45
N GLY A 155 -0.76 -19.03 -1.85
CA GLY A 155 -1.39 -20.17 -1.20
C GLY A 155 -1.40 -21.36 -2.16
N GLN A 156 -0.77 -22.45 -1.74
CA GLN A 156 -1.15 -23.75 -2.27
C GLN A 156 -2.55 -24.03 -1.73
N GLU A 157 -3.57 -23.87 -2.56
CA GLU A 157 -4.77 -24.69 -2.39
C GLU A 157 -4.34 -26.15 -2.62
N VAL A 158 -4.49 -26.95 -1.57
CA VAL A 158 -4.40 -28.42 -1.59
C VAL A 158 -5.67 -29.02 -2.16
#